data_AF-A0A1Y0MZ11-F1
#
_entry.id   AF-A0A1Y0MZ11-F1
#
_cell.length_a   1.000
_cell.length_b   1.000
_cell.length_c   1.000
_cell.angle_alpha   90.00
_cell.angle_beta   90.00
_cell.angle_gamma   90.00
#
_symmetry.space_group_name_H-M   'P 1'
#
loop_
_entity.id
_entity.type
_entity.pdbx_description
1 polymer ?
#
loop_
_entity_poly.entity_id
_entity_poly.type
_entity_poly.pdbx_seq_one_letter_code
_entity_poly.pdbx_strand_id
1 'polypeptide(L)'
;MYKNTLLLIATALFLSCASIPNATATLSKNVIDEGDAMHQLNISLVNQLFNEKRARLNTFITNKYTPAIIKKYQNLLPQDLDYKKELPNIIEAIIPVINRKRDSLQDLLLNQQQKIVSGLNTNFISYSKATSSLQNLINSAVKEKNAEQTALAEINQLTGNKLNFRQIENKLDSLLNKTGLGMGKLLKIEKLIK
;
A
#
# COMPACT_ATOMS: atom_id res chain seq x y z
N MET A 1 -28.40 34.91 -8.55
CA MET A 1 -29.11 33.69 -8.09
C MET A 1 -28.23 32.45 -7.98
N TYR A 2 -27.20 32.25 -8.83
CA TYR A 2 -26.32 31.06 -8.78
C TYR A 2 -25.48 30.88 -7.51
N LYS A 3 -25.09 31.98 -6.83
CA LYS A 3 -24.28 31.92 -5.59
C LYS A 3 -25.04 31.29 -4.41
N ASN A 4 -26.34 31.56 -4.26
CA ASN A 4 -27.13 31.01 -3.16
C ASN A 4 -27.48 29.54 -3.38
N THR A 5 -27.67 29.11 -4.63
CA THR A 5 -27.89 27.70 -4.97
C THR A 5 -26.61 26.86 -4.79
N LEU A 6 -25.44 27.39 -5.14
CA LEU A 6 -24.16 26.72 -4.89
C LEU A 6 -23.88 26.55 -3.38
N LEU A 7 -24.23 27.56 -2.57
CA LEU A 7 -24.09 27.52 -1.11
C LEU A 7 -25.03 26.46 -0.48
N LEU A 8 -26.28 26.37 -0.96
CA LEU A 8 -27.26 25.37 -0.53
C LEU A 8 -26.87 23.94 -0.91
N ILE A 9 -26.25 23.74 -2.07
CA ILE A 9 -25.75 22.43 -2.50
C ILE A 9 -24.52 22.04 -1.68
N ALA A 10 -23.64 23.00 -1.37
CA ALA A 10 -22.47 22.76 -0.51
C ALA A 10 -22.89 22.38 0.92
N THR A 11 -23.88 23.05 1.52
CA THR A 11 -24.38 22.68 2.85
C THR A 11 -25.16 21.36 2.86
N ALA A 12 -25.89 21.03 1.78
CA ALA A 12 -26.57 19.74 1.66
C ALA A 12 -25.60 18.54 1.58
N LEU A 13 -24.40 18.73 1.02
CA LEU A 13 -23.36 17.70 0.95
C LEU A 13 -22.75 17.37 2.33
N PHE A 14 -22.72 18.33 3.27
CA PHE A 14 -22.24 18.09 4.64
C PHE A 14 -23.27 17.41 5.55
N LEU A 15 -24.56 17.43 5.19
CA LEU A 15 -25.63 16.76 5.94
C LEU A 15 -25.73 15.25 5.63
N SER A 16 -24.94 14.74 4.69
CA SER A 16 -24.92 13.32 4.29
C SER A 16 -23.79 12.51 4.95
N CYS A 17 -23.31 12.93 6.12
CA CYS A 17 -22.38 12.13 6.92
C CYS A 17 -23.12 10.93 7.51
N ALA A 18 -23.13 9.81 6.79
CA ALA A 18 -23.53 8.53 7.35
C ALA A 18 -22.72 8.28 8.64
N SER A 19 -23.41 8.16 9.77
CA SER A 19 -22.73 8.09 11.07
C SER A 19 -21.78 6.89 11.13
N ILE A 20 -20.49 7.15 11.36
CA ILE A 20 -19.47 6.09 11.37
C ILE A 20 -19.70 5.18 12.58
N PRO A 21 -19.92 3.86 12.41
CA PRO A 21 -20.02 2.92 13.53
C PRO A 21 -18.68 2.74 14.26
N ASN A 22 -18.73 2.41 15.56
CA ASN A 22 -17.52 2.08 16.35
C ASN A 22 -16.71 0.93 15.72
N ALA A 23 -17.38 -0.03 15.08
CA ALA A 23 -16.75 -1.14 14.37
C ALA A 23 -15.85 -0.70 13.21
N THR A 24 -16.07 0.48 12.63
CA THR A 24 -15.23 1.02 11.55
C THR A 24 -13.82 1.31 12.04
N ALA A 25 -13.65 1.81 13.27
CA ALA A 25 -12.34 2.09 13.85
C ALA A 25 -11.52 0.81 14.05
N THR A 26 -12.17 -0.28 14.47
CA THR A 26 -11.53 -1.59 14.62
C THR A 26 -11.20 -2.21 13.27
N LEU A 27 -12.14 -2.16 12.31
CA LEU A 27 -11.92 -2.72 10.98
C LEU A 27 -10.77 -1.99 10.26
N SER A 28 -10.73 -0.65 10.33
CA SER A 28 -9.64 0.12 9.73
C SER A 28 -8.29 -0.23 10.35
N LYS A 29 -8.22 -0.42 11.68
CA LYS A 29 -7.01 -0.87 12.37
C LYS A 29 -6.52 -2.22 11.85
N ASN A 30 -7.42 -3.20 11.70
CA ASN A 30 -7.08 -4.52 11.17
C ASN A 30 -6.59 -4.45 9.71
N VAL A 31 -7.18 -3.59 8.87
CA VAL A 31 -6.73 -3.39 7.48
C VAL A 31 -5.34 -2.76 7.44
N ILE A 32 -5.01 -1.87 8.37
CA ILE A 32 -3.67 -1.28 8.50
C ILE A 32 -2.66 -2.35 8.90
N ASP A 33 -3.00 -3.17 9.90
CA ASP A 33 -2.12 -4.24 10.39
C ASP A 33 -1.83 -5.29 9.30
N GLU A 34 -2.82 -5.62 8.47
CA GLU A 34 -2.63 -6.46 7.27
C GLU A 34 -1.70 -5.78 6.23
N GLY A 35 -1.85 -4.47 6.03
CA GLY A 35 -0.96 -3.70 5.16
C GLY A 35 0.50 -3.72 5.61
N ASP A 36 0.74 -3.63 6.92
CA ASP A 36 2.07 -3.76 7.52
C ASP A 36 2.65 -5.16 7.30
N ALA A 37 1.85 -6.21 7.51
CA ALA A 37 2.26 -7.59 7.23
C ALA A 37 2.60 -7.80 5.73
N MET A 38 1.78 -7.27 4.83
CA MET A 38 2.03 -7.31 3.38
C MET A 38 3.31 -6.60 2.98
N HIS A 39 3.66 -5.48 3.62
CA HIS A 39 4.94 -4.83 3.39
C HIS A 39 6.12 -5.74 3.76
N GLN A 40 6.08 -6.38 4.92
CA GLN A 40 7.13 -7.32 5.35
C GLN A 40 7.26 -8.53 4.41
N LEU A 41 6.12 -9.05 3.93
CA LEU A 41 6.09 -10.13 2.94
C LEU A 41 6.74 -9.70 1.61
N ASN A 42 6.43 -8.51 1.13
CA ASN A 42 7.04 -7.97 -0.09
C ASN A 42 8.56 -7.83 0.03
N ILE A 43 9.05 -7.32 1.17
CA ILE A 43 10.49 -7.24 1.44
C ILE A 43 11.13 -8.63 1.46
N SER A 44 10.50 -9.58 2.13
CA SER A 44 10.98 -10.97 2.22
C SER A 44 11.05 -11.64 0.84
N LEU A 45 10.01 -11.45 0.02
CA LEU A 45 9.95 -11.98 -1.35
C LEU A 45 11.07 -11.39 -2.22
N VAL A 46 11.31 -10.08 -2.17
CA VAL A 46 12.40 -9.44 -2.92
C VAL A 46 13.75 -10.01 -2.47
N ASN A 47 13.97 -10.15 -1.17
CA ASN A 47 15.20 -10.71 -0.64
C ASN A 47 15.43 -12.15 -1.12
N GLN A 48 14.40 -13.00 -1.07
CA GLN A 48 14.47 -14.37 -1.57
C GLN A 48 14.78 -14.40 -3.07
N LEU A 49 14.06 -13.61 -3.87
CA LEU A 49 14.27 -13.55 -5.32
C LEU A 49 15.71 -13.16 -5.68
N PHE A 50 16.29 -12.18 -4.98
CA PHE A 50 17.67 -11.76 -5.23
C PHE A 50 18.71 -12.74 -4.70
N ASN A 51 18.41 -13.47 -3.62
CA ASN A 51 19.23 -14.60 -3.18
C ASN A 51 19.30 -15.68 -4.26
N GLU A 52 18.15 -16.07 -4.83
CA GLU A 52 18.10 -17.04 -5.93
C GLU A 52 18.84 -16.55 -7.18
N LYS A 53 18.68 -15.27 -7.55
CA LYS A 53 19.42 -14.67 -8.67
C LYS A 53 20.93 -14.72 -8.46
N ARG A 54 21.42 -14.41 -7.24
CA ARG A 54 22.85 -14.52 -6.90
C ARG A 54 23.34 -15.96 -7.00
N ALA A 55 22.58 -16.93 -6.50
CA ALA A 55 22.93 -18.35 -6.60
C ALA A 55 23.03 -18.81 -8.07
N ARG A 56 22.07 -18.41 -8.91
CA ARG A 56 22.08 -18.68 -10.36
C ARG A 56 23.26 -17.99 -11.05
N LEU A 57 23.56 -16.73 -10.70
CA LEU A 57 24.73 -16.02 -11.21
C LEU A 57 26.02 -16.74 -10.86
N ASN A 58 26.20 -17.17 -9.61
CA ASN A 58 27.39 -17.91 -9.18
C ASN A 58 27.52 -19.23 -9.95
N THR A 59 26.41 -19.95 -10.12
CA THR A 59 26.38 -21.17 -10.93
C THR A 59 26.79 -20.90 -12.38
N PHE A 60 26.29 -19.82 -12.98
CA PHE A 60 26.66 -19.40 -14.34
C PHE A 60 28.15 -19.03 -14.44
N ILE A 61 28.66 -18.27 -13.47
CA ILE A 61 30.06 -17.85 -13.43
C ILE A 61 30.96 -19.09 -13.39
N THR A 62 30.70 -20.00 -12.46
CA THR A 62 31.51 -21.21 -12.27
C THR A 62 31.42 -22.16 -13.45
N ASN A 63 30.22 -22.45 -13.94
CA ASN A 63 30.02 -23.58 -14.87
C ASN A 63 30.05 -23.19 -16.35
N LYS A 64 29.88 -21.90 -16.68
CA LYS A 64 29.83 -21.43 -18.07
C LYS A 64 30.86 -20.35 -18.36
N TYR A 65 30.86 -19.27 -17.59
CA TYR A 65 31.71 -18.11 -17.89
C TYR A 65 33.19 -18.42 -17.67
N THR A 66 33.57 -18.96 -16.50
CA THR A 66 34.95 -19.30 -16.19
C THR A 66 35.56 -20.28 -17.20
N PRO A 67 34.92 -21.42 -17.56
CA PRO A 67 35.42 -22.30 -18.60
C PRO A 67 35.56 -21.61 -19.97
N ALA A 68 34.62 -20.75 -20.35
CA ALA A 68 34.67 -20.02 -21.62
C ALA A 68 35.84 -19.03 -21.66
N ILE A 69 36.10 -18.33 -20.56
CA ILE A 69 37.26 -17.44 -20.42
C ILE A 69 38.55 -18.24 -20.48
N ILE A 70 38.67 -19.34 -19.72
CA ILE A 70 39.85 -20.20 -19.76
C ILE A 70 40.13 -20.68 -21.19
N LYS A 71 39.11 -21.18 -21.89
CA LYS A 71 39.25 -21.63 -23.30
C LYS A 71 39.69 -20.49 -24.23
N LYS A 72 39.15 -19.28 -24.03
CA LYS A 72 39.56 -18.10 -24.80
C LYS A 72 41.05 -17.80 -24.59
N TYR A 73 41.53 -17.82 -23.36
CA TYR A 73 42.94 -17.56 -23.06
C TYR A 73 43.85 -18.70 -23.53
N GLN A 74 43.43 -19.96 -23.42
CA GLN A 74 44.16 -21.11 -23.95
C GLN A 74 44.44 -20.97 -25.46
N ASN A 75 43.45 -20.50 -26.23
CA ASN A 75 43.60 -20.28 -27.67
C ASN A 75 44.57 -19.14 -28.04
N LEU A 76 44.98 -18.32 -27.07
CA LEU A 76 45.94 -17.22 -27.26
C LEU A 76 47.37 -17.63 -26.88
N LEU A 77 47.58 -18.85 -26.38
CA LEU A 77 48.90 -19.31 -25.94
C LEU A 77 49.75 -19.77 -27.13
N PRO A 78 51.07 -19.45 -27.15
CA PRO A 78 52.01 -19.97 -28.14
C PRO A 78 52.12 -21.51 -28.10
N GLN A 79 52.42 -22.13 -29.24
CA GLN A 79 52.55 -23.59 -29.33
C GLN A 79 53.81 -24.14 -28.62
N ASP A 80 54.82 -23.30 -28.42
CA ASP A 80 56.12 -23.59 -27.79
C ASP A 80 56.18 -23.23 -26.29
N LEU A 81 55.03 -22.91 -25.68
CA LEU A 81 54.95 -22.48 -24.29
C LEU A 81 55.19 -23.63 -23.29
N ASP A 82 56.09 -23.40 -22.33
CA ASP A 82 56.21 -24.28 -21.16
C ASP A 82 55.09 -23.99 -20.14
N TYR A 83 54.00 -24.75 -20.26
CA TYR A 83 52.83 -24.63 -19.40
C TYR A 83 53.14 -24.77 -17.91
N LYS A 84 54.11 -25.60 -17.50
CA LYS A 84 54.40 -25.78 -16.07
C LYS A 84 55.04 -24.54 -15.48
N LYS A 85 55.89 -23.86 -16.26
CA LYS A 85 56.57 -22.64 -15.84
C LYS A 85 55.63 -21.42 -15.85
N GLU A 86 54.76 -21.33 -16.85
CA GLU A 86 53.93 -20.14 -17.08
C GLU A 86 52.53 -20.21 -16.45
N LEU A 87 52.12 -21.38 -15.92
CA LEU A 87 50.81 -21.55 -15.25
C LEU A 87 50.54 -20.49 -14.16
N PRO A 88 51.48 -20.14 -13.26
CA PRO A 88 51.25 -19.08 -12.27
C PRO A 88 50.90 -17.75 -12.91
N ASN A 89 51.65 -17.33 -13.94
CA ASN A 89 51.44 -16.07 -14.67
C ASN A 89 50.09 -16.05 -15.41
N ILE A 90 49.71 -17.18 -16.01
CA ILE A 90 48.42 -17.35 -16.69
C ILE A 90 47.26 -17.24 -15.69
N ILE A 91 47.36 -17.92 -14.55
CA ILE A 91 46.34 -17.86 -13.50
C ILE A 91 46.23 -16.44 -12.94
N GLU A 92 47.36 -15.79 -12.66
CA GLU A 92 47.43 -14.42 -12.15
C GLU A 92 46.81 -13.41 -13.13
N ALA A 93 46.92 -13.63 -14.43
CA ALA A 93 46.28 -12.78 -15.43
C ALA A 93 44.76 -13.02 -15.57
N ILE A 94 44.30 -14.27 -15.44
CA ILE A 94 42.91 -14.65 -15.72
C ILE A 94 41.99 -14.45 -14.51
N ILE A 95 42.45 -14.78 -13.30
CA ILE A 95 41.63 -14.67 -12.08
C ILE A 95 41.06 -13.26 -11.87
N PRO A 96 41.84 -12.16 -12.02
CA PRO A 96 41.31 -10.80 -11.85
C PRO A 96 40.21 -10.48 -12.85
N VAL A 97 40.30 -10.95 -14.09
CA VAL A 97 39.27 -10.74 -15.11
C VAL A 97 37.97 -11.46 -14.75
N ILE A 98 38.08 -12.68 -14.24
CA ILE A 98 36.93 -13.45 -13.77
C ILE A 98 36.28 -12.78 -12.57
N ASN A 99 37.07 -12.44 -11.55
CA ASN A 99 36.59 -11.82 -10.32
C ASN A 99 35.94 -10.46 -10.62
N ARG A 100 36.60 -9.60 -11.41
CA ARG A 100 36.04 -8.29 -11.76
C ARG A 100 34.67 -8.40 -12.44
N LYS A 101 34.47 -9.40 -13.32
CA LYS A 101 33.17 -9.60 -13.96
C LYS A 101 32.13 -10.16 -13.00
N ARG A 102 32.51 -11.11 -12.15
CA ARG A 102 31.66 -11.65 -11.08
C ARG A 102 31.18 -10.53 -10.16
N ASP A 103 32.11 -9.76 -9.63
CA ASP A 103 31.85 -8.71 -8.64
C ASP A 103 30.96 -7.63 -9.27
N SER A 104 31.26 -7.20 -10.50
CA SER A 104 30.40 -6.26 -11.24
C SER A 104 28.95 -6.76 -11.39
N LEU A 105 28.74 -8.04 -11.69
CA LEU A 105 27.39 -8.60 -11.83
C LEU A 105 26.69 -8.75 -10.47
N GLN A 106 27.43 -9.11 -9.42
CA GLN A 106 26.89 -9.18 -8.06
C GLN A 106 26.50 -7.79 -7.55
N ASP A 107 27.33 -6.77 -7.78
CA ASP A 107 27.05 -5.38 -7.42
C ASP A 107 25.82 -4.84 -8.15
N LEU A 108 25.64 -5.19 -9.42
CA LEU A 108 24.43 -4.82 -10.16
C LEU A 108 23.18 -5.42 -9.51
N LEU A 109 23.21 -6.70 -9.12
CA LEU A 109 22.10 -7.35 -8.42
C LEU A 109 21.85 -6.72 -7.05
N LEU A 110 22.92 -6.39 -6.30
CA LEU A 110 22.80 -5.74 -4.99
C LEU A 110 22.15 -4.36 -5.12
N ASN A 111 22.63 -3.54 -6.06
CA ASN A 111 22.09 -2.21 -6.32
C ASN A 111 20.63 -2.26 -6.75
N GLN A 112 20.25 -3.23 -7.59
CA GLN A 112 18.85 -3.43 -7.99
C GLN A 112 17.98 -3.83 -6.80
N GLN A 113 18.44 -4.76 -5.96
CA GLN A 113 17.72 -5.16 -4.74
C GLN A 113 17.50 -3.96 -3.82
N GLN A 114 18.56 -3.19 -3.55
CA GLN A 114 18.50 -2.00 -2.71
C GLN A 114 17.53 -0.95 -3.25
N LYS A 115 17.54 -0.69 -4.57
CA LYS A 115 16.59 0.23 -5.20
C LYS A 115 15.14 -0.20 -5.00
N ILE A 116 14.85 -1.49 -5.19
CA ILE A 116 13.49 -2.02 -5.03
C ILE A 116 13.06 -1.94 -3.56
N VAL A 117 13.92 -2.40 -2.63
CA VAL A 117 13.64 -2.35 -1.18
C VAL A 117 13.44 -0.90 -0.71
N SER A 118 14.29 0.02 -1.15
CA SER A 118 14.13 1.44 -0.85
C SER A 118 12.80 1.99 -1.37
N GLY A 119 12.41 1.65 -2.60
CA GLY A 119 11.12 2.04 -3.16
C GLY A 119 9.93 1.49 -2.37
N LEU A 120 9.99 0.22 -1.96
CA LEU A 120 8.97 -0.40 -1.10
C LEU A 120 8.86 0.32 0.24
N ASN A 121 9.99 0.66 0.87
CA ASN A 121 10.01 1.38 2.14
C ASN A 121 9.44 2.80 2.00
N THR A 122 9.82 3.54 0.97
CA THR A 122 9.29 4.90 0.71
C THR A 122 7.78 4.87 0.49
N ASN A 123 7.28 3.90 -0.29
CA ASN A 123 5.85 3.73 -0.51
C ASN A 123 5.12 3.36 0.80
N PHE A 124 5.71 2.46 1.59
CA PHE A 124 5.13 2.05 2.87
C PHE A 124 5.08 3.19 3.89
N ILE A 125 6.10 4.04 3.97
CA ILE A 125 6.08 5.24 4.83
C ILE A 125 4.91 6.15 4.45
N SER A 126 4.69 6.35 3.15
CA SER A 126 3.59 7.18 2.64
C SER A 126 2.23 6.57 2.96
N TYR A 127 2.09 5.25 2.75
CA TYR A 127 0.92 4.46 3.14
C TYR A 127 0.64 4.58 4.65
N SER A 128 1.61 4.29 5.50
CA SER A 128 1.51 4.31 6.96
C SER A 128 1.10 5.71 7.48
N LYS A 129 1.66 6.78 6.91
CA LYS A 129 1.28 8.15 7.25
C LYS A 129 -0.19 8.44 6.89
N ALA A 130 -0.60 8.05 5.68
CA ALA A 130 -1.96 8.26 5.21
C ALA A 130 -2.98 7.46 6.05
N THR A 131 -2.69 6.20 6.33
CA THR A 131 -3.59 5.34 7.10
C THR A 131 -3.65 5.74 8.57
N SER A 132 -2.55 6.16 9.19
CA SER A 132 -2.56 6.74 10.54
C SER A 132 -3.44 8.00 10.59
N SER A 133 -3.32 8.87 9.60
CA SER A 133 -4.14 10.08 9.50
C SER A 133 -5.64 9.74 9.35
N LEU A 134 -5.96 8.76 8.50
CA LEU A 134 -7.33 8.26 8.33
C LEU A 134 -7.88 7.61 9.60
N GLN A 135 -7.08 6.79 10.28
CA GLN A 135 -7.47 6.17 11.55
C GLN A 135 -7.77 7.23 12.61
N ASN A 136 -6.99 8.30 12.67
CA ASN A 136 -7.24 9.41 13.59
C ASN A 136 -8.55 10.13 13.27
N LEU A 137 -8.86 10.37 11.99
CA LEU A 137 -10.14 10.94 11.57
C LEU A 137 -11.32 10.03 11.94
N ILE A 138 -11.19 8.71 11.70
CA ILE A 138 -12.20 7.72 12.06
C ILE A 138 -12.41 7.70 13.59
N ASN A 139 -11.32 7.70 14.37
CA ASN A 139 -11.39 7.74 15.83
C ASN A 139 -12.07 9.01 16.34
N SER A 140 -11.79 10.16 15.74
CA SER A 140 -12.43 11.44 16.09
C SER A 140 -13.93 11.42 15.77
N ALA A 141 -14.32 10.97 14.59
CA ALA A 141 -15.73 10.86 14.20
C ALA A 141 -16.51 9.87 15.10
N VAL A 142 -15.88 8.76 15.48
CA VAL A 142 -16.43 7.81 16.45
C VAL A 142 -16.61 8.45 17.83
N LYS A 143 -15.63 9.22 18.32
CA LYS A 143 -15.73 9.93 19.60
C LYS A 143 -16.83 10.99 19.60
N GLU A 144 -16.93 11.79 18.53
CA GLU A 144 -17.96 12.81 18.36
C GLU A 144 -19.36 12.20 18.45
N LYS A 145 -19.60 11.09 17.72
CA LYS A 145 -20.87 10.35 17.77
C LYS A 145 -21.19 9.81 19.16
N ASN A 146 -20.19 9.28 19.88
CA ASN A 146 -20.41 8.79 21.25
C ASN A 146 -20.74 9.96 22.22
N ALA A 147 -20.11 11.13 22.04
CA ALA A 147 -20.39 12.32 22.82
C ALA A 147 -21.80 12.86 22.55
N GLU A 148 -22.22 12.89 21.28
CA GLU A 148 -23.59 13.24 20.87
C GLU A 148 -24.62 12.30 21.51
N GLN A 149 -24.40 10.99 21.43
CA GLN A 149 -25.29 10.01 22.06
C GLN A 149 -25.38 10.16 23.58
N THR A 150 -24.26 10.52 24.23
CA THR A 150 -24.21 10.78 25.67
C THR A 150 -24.99 12.05 26.02
N ALA A 151 -24.75 13.14 25.30
CA ALA A 151 -25.45 14.41 25.51
C ALA A 151 -26.96 14.26 25.30
N LEU A 152 -27.40 13.53 24.26
CA LEU A 152 -28.81 13.22 24.04
C LEU A 152 -29.41 12.39 25.18
N ALA A 153 -28.65 11.43 25.74
CA ALA A 153 -29.09 10.66 26.89
C ALA A 153 -29.23 11.52 28.15
N GLU A 154 -28.27 12.40 28.42
CA GLU A 154 -28.32 13.36 29.53
C GLU A 154 -29.48 14.34 29.40
N ILE A 155 -29.73 14.90 28.21
CA ILE A 155 -30.88 15.77 27.94
C ILE A 155 -32.20 15.02 28.16
N ASN A 156 -32.31 13.78 27.70
CA ASN A 156 -33.51 12.96 27.94
C ASN A 156 -33.73 12.74 29.46
N GLN A 157 -32.66 12.50 30.24
CA GLN A 157 -32.74 12.39 31.70
C GLN A 157 -33.17 13.71 32.35
N LEU A 158 -32.57 14.84 31.97
CA LEU A 158 -32.88 16.17 32.51
C LEU A 158 -34.31 16.62 32.20
N THR A 159 -34.86 16.21 31.06
CA THR A 159 -36.27 16.47 30.69
C THR A 159 -37.26 15.51 31.35
N GLY A 160 -36.79 14.61 32.22
CA GLY A 160 -37.63 13.61 32.89
C GLY A 160 -38.26 12.60 31.93
N ASN A 161 -37.53 12.23 30.86
CA ASN A 161 -37.99 11.36 29.77
C ASN A 161 -39.22 11.86 29.00
N LYS A 162 -39.61 13.14 29.16
CA LYS A 162 -40.76 13.73 28.46
C LYS A 162 -40.47 14.04 26.99
N LEU A 163 -39.20 14.29 26.66
CA LEU A 163 -38.71 14.45 25.31
C LEU A 163 -37.75 13.29 25.04
N ASN A 164 -38.04 12.48 24.02
CA ASN A 164 -37.13 11.43 23.56
C ASN A 164 -36.58 11.83 22.19
N PHE A 165 -35.48 12.57 22.20
CA PHE A 165 -34.89 13.12 20.98
C PHE A 165 -34.50 12.03 19.97
N ARG A 166 -34.13 10.84 20.43
CA ARG A 166 -33.82 9.69 19.56
C ARG A 166 -35.04 9.15 18.83
N GLN A 167 -36.22 9.15 19.46
CA GLN A 167 -37.48 8.84 18.78
C GLN A 167 -37.90 9.94 17.80
N ILE A 168 -37.66 11.21 18.15
CA ILE A 168 -37.94 12.35 17.28
C ILE A 168 -37.06 12.28 16.03
N GLU A 169 -35.77 12.04 16.20
CA GLU A 169 -34.78 11.89 15.13
C GLU A 169 -35.11 10.70 14.22
N ASN A 170 -35.39 9.52 14.79
CA ASN A 170 -35.84 8.35 14.02
C ASN A 170 -37.15 8.61 13.24
N LYS A 171 -38.10 9.36 13.82
CA LYS A 171 -39.34 9.76 13.13
C LYS A 171 -39.04 10.76 12.01
N LEU A 172 -38.12 11.69 12.23
CA LEU A 172 -37.69 12.67 11.25
C LEU A 172 -37.00 11.97 10.07
N ASP A 173 -36.07 11.05 10.34
CA ASP A 173 -35.38 10.23 9.32
C ASP A 173 -36.36 9.35 8.55
N SER A 174 -37.32 8.72 9.23
CA SER A 174 -38.39 7.97 8.57
C SER A 174 -39.24 8.88 7.68
N LEU A 175 -39.55 10.11 8.11
CA LEU A 175 -40.32 11.06 7.33
C LEU A 175 -39.53 11.55 6.11
N LEU A 176 -38.25 11.87 6.29
CA LEU A 176 -37.35 12.31 5.21
C LEU A 176 -37.13 11.20 4.18
N ASN A 177 -36.89 9.95 4.62
CA ASN A 177 -36.79 8.80 3.71
C ASN A 177 -38.10 8.52 2.97
N LYS A 178 -39.26 8.58 3.66
CA LYS A 178 -40.57 8.43 3.00
C LYS A 178 -40.86 9.56 2.01
N THR A 179 -40.46 10.79 2.34
CA THR A 179 -40.66 11.97 1.50
C THR A 179 -39.74 11.94 0.28
N GLY A 180 -38.48 11.53 0.44
CA GLY A 180 -37.53 11.33 -0.67
C GLY A 180 -37.97 10.21 -1.62
N LEU A 181 -38.44 9.07 -1.09
CA LEU A 181 -39.04 8.00 -1.90
C LEU A 181 -40.36 8.43 -2.56
N GLY A 182 -41.16 9.26 -1.88
CA GLY A 182 -42.40 9.84 -2.41
C GLY A 182 -42.16 10.80 -3.58
N MET A 183 -41.21 11.71 -3.45
CA MET A 183 -40.78 12.60 -4.55
C MET A 183 -40.19 11.81 -5.72
N GLY A 184 -39.39 10.78 -5.44
CA GLY A 184 -38.85 9.88 -6.47
C GLY A 184 -39.93 9.12 -7.25
N LYS A 185 -41.08 8.82 -6.63
CA LYS A 185 -42.25 8.24 -7.31
C LYS A 185 -43.03 9.28 -8.12
N LEU A 186 -43.21 10.49 -7.59
CA LEU A 186 -43.90 11.58 -8.30
C LEU A 186 -43.15 12.02 -9.58
N LEU A 187 -41.81 12.11 -9.52
CA LEU A 187 -40.96 12.39 -10.69
C LEU A 187 -41.01 11.29 -11.77
N LYS A 188 -41.31 10.04 -11.38
CA LYS A 188 -41.53 8.94 -12.33
C LYS A 188 -42.91 9.00 -12.99
N ILE A 189 -43.93 9.46 -12.26
CA ILE A 189 -45.29 9.64 -12.79
C ILE A 189 -45.33 10.82 -13.78
N GLU A 190 -44.64 11.93 -13.50
CA GLU A 190 -44.53 13.06 -14.43
C GLU A 190 -43.86 12.68 -15.76
N LYS A 191 -42.91 11.74 -15.74
CA LYS A 191 -42.29 11.18 -16.95
C LYS A 191 -43.17 10.20 -17.73
N LEU A 192 -44.25 9.70 -17.14
CA LEU A 192 -45.23 8.80 -17.79
C LEU A 192 -46.44 9.54 -18.35
N ILE A 193 -46.59 10.84 -18.03
CA ILE A 193 -47.71 11.70 -18.46
C ILE A 193 -47.28 12.65 -19.61
N LYS A 194 -46.03 12.55 -20.08
CA LYS A 194 -45.55 13.16 -21.34
C LYS A 194 -45.39 12.08 -22.40
#